data_AF-A0A645IH72-F1
#
_entry.id   AF-A0A645IH72-F1
#
_cell.length_a   1.000
_cell.length_b   1.000
_cell.length_c   1.000
_cell.angle_alpha   90.00
_cell.angle_beta   90.00
_cell.angle_gamma   90.00
#
_symmetry.space_group_name_H-M   'P 1'
#
loop_
_entity.id
_entity.type
_entity.pdbx_description
1 polymer ?
#
loop_
_entity_poly.entity_id
_entity_poly.type
_entity_poly.pdbx_seq_one_letter_code
_entity_poly.pdbx_strand_id
1 'polypeptide(L)'
;MVKIGGCVDLSEIQVRLYKATLLTGVLVSVACMLGNLIVGFPLLINLKWVLLLLLCSISLFYANNWKQRGRWMFALFCFLIFVLLPFAFFDSGGSNNNAIGYIFLVLIGTTYLFEGWRRIFLVTGLI
;
A
#
# COMPACT_ATOMS: atom_id res chain seq x y z
N MET A 1 -7.00 -8.57 24.59
CA MET A 1 -7.96 -8.23 23.51
C MET A 1 -8.08 -9.44 22.58
N VAL A 2 -9.21 -10.15 22.61
CA VAL A 2 -9.48 -11.27 21.70
C VAL A 2 -10.53 -10.77 20.70
N LYS A 3 -10.14 -10.58 19.43
CA LYS A 3 -11.06 -10.27 18.33
C LYS A 3 -11.46 -11.57 17.64
N ILE A 4 -12.65 -12.07 17.94
CA ILE A 4 -13.32 -13.11 17.14
C ILE A 4 -14.01 -12.40 15.98
N GLY A 5 -13.66 -12.78 14.75
CA GLY A 5 -14.41 -12.41 13.54
C GLY A 5 -13.87 -11.22 12.75
N GLY A 6 -12.86 -11.46 11.89
CA GLY A 6 -12.62 -10.79 10.59
C GLY A 6 -12.43 -9.27 10.51
N CYS A 7 -12.79 -8.50 11.53
CA CYS A 7 -12.97 -7.07 11.48
C CYS A 7 -11.87 -6.34 12.26
N VAL A 8 -11.27 -5.34 11.62
CA VAL A 8 -10.17 -4.55 12.20
C VAL A 8 -10.76 -3.27 12.77
N ASP A 9 -11.01 -3.28 14.07
CA ASP A 9 -11.29 -2.05 14.82
C ASP A 9 -9.98 -1.27 15.03
N LEU A 10 -9.88 -0.07 14.44
CA LEU A 10 -8.68 0.77 14.44
C LEU A 10 -8.92 2.00 15.30
N SER A 11 -7.88 2.44 16.01
CA SER A 11 -7.89 3.72 16.72
C SER A 11 -8.01 4.90 15.76
N GLU A 12 -8.40 6.07 16.27
CA GLU A 12 -8.53 7.28 15.43
C GLU A 12 -7.20 7.65 14.75
N ILE A 13 -6.08 7.50 15.46
CA ILE A 13 -4.75 7.78 14.93
C ILE A 13 -4.39 6.80 13.81
N GLN A 14 -4.69 5.51 13.96
CA GLN A 14 -4.50 4.51 12.90
C GLN A 14 -5.34 4.83 11.66
N VAL A 15 -6.59 5.28 11.82
CA VAL A 15 -7.43 5.69 10.69
C VAL A 15 -6.87 6.92 9.99
N ARG A 16 -6.38 7.91 10.74
CA ARG A 16 -5.74 9.12 10.18
C ARG A 16 -4.48 8.75 9.40
N LEU A 17 -3.61 7.91 9.97
CA LEU A 17 -2.42 7.41 9.29
C LEU A 17 -2.79 6.68 8.00
N TYR A 18 -3.74 5.74 8.08
CA TYR A 18 -4.19 4.96 6.92
C TYR A 18 -4.71 5.88 5.80
N LYS A 19 -5.57 6.85 6.12
CA LYS A 19 -6.06 7.82 5.13
C LYS A 19 -4.94 8.68 4.54
N ALA A 20 -3.96 9.08 5.34
CA ALA A 20 -2.78 9.79 4.85
C ALA A 20 -1.99 8.93 3.86
N THR A 21 -1.74 7.65 4.18
CA THR A 21 -1.11 6.69 3.27
C THR A 21 -1.88 6.54 1.96
N LEU A 22 -3.22 6.47 2.02
CA LEU A 22 -4.05 6.39 0.83
C LEU A 22 -3.94 7.64 -0.05
N LEU A 23 -3.99 8.83 0.56
CA LEU A 23 -3.85 10.09 -0.14
C LEU A 23 -2.48 10.21 -0.80
N THR A 24 -1.40 9.85 -0.08
CA THR A 24 -0.06 9.76 -0.66
C THR A 24 -0.02 8.79 -1.84
N GLY A 25 -0.65 7.62 -1.73
CA GLY A 25 -0.73 6.64 -2.82
C GLY A 25 -1.43 7.19 -4.07
N VAL A 26 -2.52 7.93 -3.90
CA VAL A 26 -3.21 8.63 -5.01
C VAL A 26 -2.28 9.66 -5.65
N LEU A 27 -1.67 10.53 -4.85
CA LEU A 27 -0.79 11.59 -5.35
C LEU A 27 0.43 11.03 -6.10
N VAL A 28 1.09 10.02 -5.53
CA VAL A 28 2.23 9.33 -6.16
C VAL A 28 1.81 8.67 -7.46
N SER A 29 0.66 8.00 -7.49
CA SER A 29 0.17 7.35 -8.72
C SER A 29 -0.08 8.35 -9.83
N VAL A 30 -0.76 9.46 -9.54
CA VAL A 30 -1.02 10.52 -10.52
C VAL A 30 0.28 11.15 -11.01
N ALA A 31 1.18 11.51 -10.08
CA ALA A 31 2.47 12.11 -10.42
C ALA A 31 3.31 11.19 -11.32
N CYS A 32 3.40 9.90 -10.99
CA CYS A 32 4.14 8.93 -11.79
C CYS A 32 3.52 8.70 -13.17
N MET A 33 2.19 8.60 -13.26
CA MET A 33 1.53 8.46 -14.57
C MET A 33 1.77 9.67 -15.47
N LEU A 34 1.61 10.88 -14.93
CA LEU A 34 1.87 12.11 -15.68
C LEU A 34 3.33 12.21 -16.09
N GLY A 35 4.27 11.92 -15.18
CA GLY A 35 5.70 11.89 -15.49
C GLY A 35 6.03 10.91 -16.61
N ASN A 36 5.48 9.70 -16.56
CA ASN A 36 5.69 8.70 -17.61
C ASN A 36 5.12 9.13 -18.97
N LEU A 37 3.95 9.79 -18.99
CA LEU A 37 3.36 10.34 -20.22
C LEU A 37 4.21 11.47 -20.80
N ILE A 38 4.72 12.37 -19.96
CA ILE A 38 5.57 13.50 -20.39
C ILE A 38 6.89 13.01 -20.98
N VAL A 39 7.50 12.00 -20.37
CA VAL A 39 8.79 11.42 -20.82
C VAL A 39 8.59 10.51 -22.05
N GLY A 40 7.37 10.08 -22.35
CA GLY A 40 7.06 9.20 -23.48
C GLY A 40 7.34 7.73 -23.22
N PHE A 41 7.26 7.28 -21.96
CA PHE A 41 7.39 5.87 -21.61
C PHE A 41 6.22 5.03 -22.16
N PRO A 42 6.42 3.73 -22.44
CA PRO A 42 5.35 2.83 -22.86
C PRO A 42 4.19 2.81 -21.86
N LEU A 43 2.95 2.84 -22.38
CA LEU A 43 1.73 2.87 -21.56
C LEU A 43 1.63 1.69 -20.58
N LEU A 44 2.25 0.56 -20.88
CA LEU A 44 2.27 -0.62 -20.01
C LEU A 44 2.93 -0.34 -18.65
N ILE A 45 3.89 0.59 -18.59
CA ILE A 45 4.55 1.00 -17.33
C ILE A 45 3.55 1.67 -16.38
N ASN A 46 2.49 2.28 -16.92
CA ASN A 46 1.44 2.90 -16.12
C ASN A 46 0.48 1.92 -15.48
N LEU A 47 0.48 0.64 -15.86
CA LEU A 47 -0.45 -0.37 -15.34
C LEU A 47 -0.39 -0.47 -13.80
N LYS A 48 0.82 -0.51 -13.22
CA LYS A 48 1.01 -0.57 -11.76
C LYS A 48 0.50 0.68 -11.04
N TRP A 49 0.63 1.85 -11.67
CA TRP A 49 0.17 3.12 -11.10
C TRP A 49 -1.36 3.25 -11.19
N VAL A 50 -1.97 2.76 -12.27
CA VAL A 50 -3.43 2.66 -12.40
C VAL A 50 -3.99 1.71 -11.34
N LEU A 51 -3.38 0.54 -11.14
CA LEU A 51 -3.79 -0.41 -10.10
C LEU A 51 -3.66 0.20 -8.69
N LEU A 52 -2.56 0.89 -8.40
CA LEU A 52 -2.37 1.60 -7.13
C LEU A 52 -3.45 2.67 -6.93
N LEU A 53 -3.71 3.49 -7.96
CA LEU A 53 -4.74 4.52 -7.91
C LEU A 53 -6.13 3.94 -7.64
N LEU A 54 -6.50 2.85 -8.33
CA LEU A 54 -7.77 2.17 -8.13
C LEU A 54 -7.89 1.60 -6.71
N LEU A 55 -6.87 0.89 -6.22
CA LEU A 55 -6.88 0.32 -4.88
C LEU A 55 -6.94 1.40 -3.80
N CYS A 56 -6.20 2.50 -3.95
CA CYS A 56 -6.25 3.63 -3.03
C CYS A 56 -7.63 4.32 -3.06
N SER A 57 -8.23 4.48 -4.24
CA SER A 57 -9.54 5.12 -4.40
C SER A 57 -10.67 4.28 -3.78
N ILE A 58 -10.68 2.97 -4.05
CA ILE A 58 -11.63 2.03 -3.43
C ILE A 58 -11.43 2.00 -1.91
N SER A 59 -10.18 1.95 -1.47
CA SER A 59 -9.84 1.98 -0.05
C SER A 59 -10.27 3.27 0.66
N LEU A 60 -10.16 4.43 -0.01
CA LEU A 60 -10.63 5.72 0.49
C LEU A 60 -12.15 5.73 0.62
N PHE A 61 -12.86 5.25 -0.41
CA PHE A 61 -14.32 5.14 -0.39
C PHE A 61 -14.81 4.31 0.80
N TYR A 62 -14.15 3.18 1.09
CA TYR A 62 -14.47 2.34 2.24
C TYR A 62 -13.76 2.72 3.54
N ALA A 63 -12.97 3.80 3.59
CA ALA A 63 -12.15 4.12 4.76
C ALA A 63 -12.98 4.33 6.03
N ASN A 64 -14.20 4.87 5.90
CA ASN A 64 -15.11 5.07 7.04
C ASN A 64 -15.97 3.83 7.34
N ASN A 65 -16.07 2.87 6.43
CA ASN A 65 -16.87 1.65 6.60
C ASN A 65 -16.07 0.58 7.36
N TRP A 66 -16.27 0.49 8.68
CA TRP A 66 -15.52 -0.42 9.56
C TRP A 66 -15.52 -1.89 9.11
N LYS A 67 -16.61 -2.38 8.50
CA LYS A 67 -16.72 -3.75 7.99
C LYS A 67 -15.79 -4.00 6.79
N GLN A 68 -15.70 -3.05 5.87
CA GLN A 68 -14.94 -3.20 4.62
C GLN A 68 -13.50 -2.67 4.71
N ARG A 69 -13.24 -1.69 5.58
CA ARG A 69 -11.94 -1.03 5.74
C ARG A 69 -10.80 -2.02 5.90
N GLY A 70 -10.94 -2.96 6.83
CA GLY A 70 -9.90 -3.95 7.12
C GLY A 70 -9.60 -4.88 5.93
N ARG A 71 -10.57 -5.10 5.04
CA ARG A 71 -10.40 -5.94 3.84
C ARG A 71 -9.61 -5.20 2.76
N TRP A 72 -10.00 -3.97 2.45
CA TRP A 72 -9.33 -3.15 1.44
C TRP A 72 -7.95 -2.67 1.90
N MET A 73 -7.79 -2.37 3.18
CA MET A 73 -6.48 -2.07 3.77
C MET A 73 -5.52 -3.25 3.61
N PHE A 74 -5.97 -4.47 3.92
CA PHE A 74 -5.15 -5.67 3.74
C PHE A 74 -4.81 -5.92 2.27
N ALA A 75 -5.78 -5.78 1.36
CA ALA A 75 -5.57 -5.93 -0.08
C ALA A 75 -4.55 -4.92 -0.62
N LEU A 76 -4.63 -3.65 -0.20
CA LEU A 76 -3.65 -2.62 -0.57
C LEU A 76 -2.25 -2.99 -0.09
N PHE A 77 -2.08 -3.38 1.17
CA PHE A 77 -0.76 -3.75 1.70
C PHE A 77 -0.19 -5.00 1.02
N CYS A 78 -1.03 -5.99 0.69
CA CYS A 78 -0.60 -7.12 -0.14
C CYS A 78 -0.10 -6.64 -1.51
N PHE A 79 -0.83 -5.74 -2.18
CA PHE A 79 -0.41 -5.19 -3.46
C PHE A 79 0.91 -4.40 -3.34
N LEU A 80 1.07 -3.60 -2.29
CA LEU A 80 2.32 -2.86 -2.05
C LEU A 80 3.52 -3.81 -1.90
N ILE A 81 3.37 -4.87 -1.10
CA ILE A 81 4.46 -5.80 -0.77
C ILE A 81 4.78 -6.73 -1.95
N PHE A 82 3.77 -7.36 -2.54
CA PHE A 82 3.99 -8.45 -3.51
C PHE A 82 4.02 -7.99 -4.96
N VAL A 83 3.56 -6.76 -5.25
CA VAL A 83 3.54 -6.24 -6.61
C VAL A 83 4.37 -4.97 -6.71
N LEU A 84 3.97 -3.90 -6.00
CA LEU A 84 4.59 -2.60 -6.20
C LEU A 84 6.07 -2.58 -5.81
N LEU A 85 6.44 -3.22 -4.69
CA LEU A 85 7.79 -3.23 -4.17
C LEU A 85 8.77 -4.01 -5.08
N PRO A 86 8.46 -5.23 -5.57
CA PRO A 86 9.25 -5.90 -6.60
C PRO A 86 9.45 -5.05 -7.86
N PHE A 87 8.37 -4.46 -8.40
CA PHE A 87 8.48 -3.58 -9.57
C PHE A 87 9.36 -2.34 -9.29
N ALA A 88 9.23 -1.73 -8.12
CA ALA A 88 10.07 -0.60 -7.74
C ALA A 88 11.56 -0.99 -7.59
N PHE A 89 11.84 -2.20 -7.11
CA PHE A 89 13.20 -2.74 -7.04
C PHE A 89 13.81 -2.88 -8.44
N PHE A 90 13.10 -3.53 -9.37
CA PHE A 90 13.60 -3.71 -10.74
C PHE A 90 13.77 -2.38 -11.48
N ASP A 91 12.80 -1.47 -11.37
CA ASP A 91 12.85 -0.17 -12.06
C ASP A 91 13.95 0.76 -11.53
N SER A 92 14.39 0.56 -10.28
CA SER A 92 15.51 1.29 -9.69
C SER A 92 16.88 0.64 -9.96
N GLY A 93 16.95 -0.32 -10.87
CA GLY A 93 18.17 -1.04 -11.22
C GLY A 93 18.63 -2.05 -10.17
N GLY A 94 17.72 -2.50 -9.29
CA GLY A 94 18.03 -3.45 -8.23
C GLY A 94 18.89 -2.85 -7.09
N SER A 95 18.86 -1.53 -6.92
CA SER A 95 19.61 -0.85 -5.86
C SER A 95 19.04 -1.21 -4.48
N ASN A 96 19.81 -1.96 -3.70
CA ASN A 96 19.47 -2.33 -2.32
C ASN A 96 19.17 -1.10 -1.46
N ASN A 97 19.91 0.01 -1.65
CA ASN A 97 19.70 1.22 -0.87
C ASN A 97 18.32 1.85 -1.11
N ASN A 98 17.82 1.82 -2.35
CA ASN A 98 16.47 2.31 -2.66
C ASN A 98 15.41 1.35 -2.11
N ALA A 99 15.63 0.03 -2.26
CA ALA A 99 14.74 -1.01 -1.78
C ALA A 99 14.47 -0.91 -0.27
N ILE A 100 15.54 -0.72 0.51
CA ILE A 100 15.50 -0.64 1.97
C ILE A 100 14.56 0.48 2.45
N GLY A 101 14.57 1.64 1.79
CA GLY A 101 13.67 2.75 2.14
C GLY A 101 12.20 2.38 2.00
N TYR A 102 11.83 1.72 0.90
CA TYR A 102 10.45 1.25 0.68
C TYR A 102 10.06 0.16 1.68
N ILE A 103 10.95 -0.79 1.95
CA ILE A 103 10.73 -1.88 2.90
C ILE A 103 10.46 -1.31 4.30
N PHE A 104 11.27 -0.36 4.79
CA PHE A 104 11.06 0.23 6.11
C PHE A 104 9.74 0.98 6.22
N LEU A 105 9.36 1.75 5.19
CA LEU A 105 8.10 2.49 5.20
C LEU A 105 6.90 1.53 5.26
N VAL A 106 6.92 0.46 4.45
CA VAL A 106 5.87 -0.55 4.44
C VAL A 106 5.86 -1.36 5.74
N LEU A 107 7.03 -1.67 6.31
CA LEU A 107 7.16 -2.38 7.58
C LEU A 107 6.57 -1.58 8.76
N ILE A 108 6.88 -0.28 8.84
CA ILE A 108 6.31 0.60 9.87
C ILE A 108 4.79 0.70 9.70
N GLY A 109 4.30 0.93 8.49
CA GLY A 109 2.86 0.95 8.22
C GLY A 109 2.18 -0.37 8.58
N THR A 110 2.80 -1.50 8.24
CA THR A 110 2.27 -2.84 8.51
C THR A 110 2.20 -3.13 10.01
N THR A 111 3.28 -2.85 10.73
CA THR A 111 3.36 -3.10 12.18
C THR A 111 2.42 -2.21 12.99
N TYR A 112 2.15 -1.00 12.50
CA TYR A 112 1.24 -0.05 13.15
C TYR A 112 -0.25 -0.29 12.83
N LEU A 113 -0.59 -0.69 11.60
CA LEU A 113 -1.98 -0.82 11.15
C LEU A 113 -2.56 -2.24 11.31
N PHE A 114 -1.72 -3.26 11.44
CA PHE A 114 -2.16 -4.65 11.52
C PHE A 114 -1.75 -5.32 12.83
N GLU A 115 -2.55 -6.30 13.25
CA GLU A 115 -2.29 -7.14 14.40
C GLU A 115 -2.52 -8.62 14.04
N GLY A 116 -2.03 -9.52 14.91
CA GLY A 116 -2.22 -10.95 14.77
C GLY A 116 -1.63 -11.53 13.48
N TRP A 117 -2.34 -12.49 12.89
CA TRP A 117 -1.84 -13.25 11.73
C TRP A 117 -1.61 -12.38 10.48
N ARG A 118 -2.41 -11.33 10.27
CA ARG A 118 -2.25 -10.42 9.11
C ARG A 118 -0.93 -9.67 9.18
N ARG A 119 -0.56 -9.20 10.37
CA ARG A 119 0.74 -8.56 10.58
C ARG A 119 1.88 -9.52 10.29
N ILE A 120 1.83 -10.74 10.86
CA ILE A 120 2.87 -11.75 10.66
C ILE A 120 3.02 -12.06 9.17
N PHE A 121 1.92 -12.35 8.48
CA PHE A 121 1.93 -12.63 7.05
C PHE A 121 2.58 -11.52 6.21
N LEU A 122 2.18 -10.26 6.42
CA LEU A 122 2.72 -9.12 5.67
C LEU A 122 4.19 -8.84 6.00
N VAL A 123 4.59 -8.96 7.27
CA VAL A 123 5.98 -8.78 7.70
C VAL A 123 6.88 -9.88 7.12
N THR A 124 6.43 -11.14 7.13
CA THR A 124 7.18 -12.23 6.51
C THR A 124 7.29 -12.06 5.00
N GLY A 125 6.28 -11.50 4.34
CA GLY A 125 6.33 -11.20 2.90
C GLY A 125 7.32 -10.10 2.49
N LEU A 126 7.89 -9.36 3.45
CA LEU A 126 8.93 -8.34 3.21
C LEU A 126 10.36 -8.91 3.28
N ILE A 127 10.53 -10.17 3.71
CA ILE A 127 11.81 -10.88 3.84
C ILE A 127 11.98 -11.80 2.64
#